data_AF-A0A841ESS6-F1
#
_entry.id   AF-A0A841ESS6-F1
#
_cell.length_a   1.000
_cell.length_b   1.000
_cell.length_c   1.000
_cell.angle_alpha   90.00
_cell.angle_beta   90.00
_cell.angle_gamma   90.00
#
_symmetry.space_group_name_H-M   'P 1'
#
loop_
_entity.id
_entity.type
_entity.pdbx_description
1 polymer ?
#
loop_
_entity_poly.entity_id
_entity_poly.type
_entity_poly.pdbx_seq_one_letter_code
_entity_poly.pdbx_strand_id
1 'polypeptide(L)'
;MKKAIVFIIIFLSKSILGISQSVNSLEFKEDYSKLFQVVVQKDKENSFVIIYPNNKLEASDVFSDLTNNNTLYLHYILENYSSFEKSKLDDCKNDTKKLKEVFIEELKKDNYFQKNVNNLLYWYLNSKKVFGLNNNYGLLEKEKITKEQLFLTASKFFHAVMVKPDSSIYFKVCVGYNGFKGKLVTKESHPLVEAFCFMTVMDFAQEDEANYYQDFKLNVKKLSKEYLELSSEQRLIRIREKMYQIMENNEDLKKILLSEYEKKKSMLGFELE
;
A
#
# COMPACT_ATOMS: atom_id res chain seq x y z
N MET A 1 41.83 -30.80 35.36
CA MET A 1 40.96 -31.03 34.19
C MET A 1 39.65 -30.22 34.21
N LYS A 2 38.94 -30.06 35.34
CA LYS A 2 37.69 -29.25 35.38
C LYS A 2 37.83 -27.76 35.03
N LYS A 3 39.01 -27.15 35.24
CA LYS A 3 39.26 -25.73 34.90
C LYS A 3 39.60 -25.48 33.43
N ALA A 4 40.04 -26.50 32.69
CA ALA A 4 40.35 -26.39 31.26
C ALA A 4 39.09 -26.48 30.38
N ILE A 5 38.08 -27.24 30.84
CA ILE A 5 36.79 -27.38 30.14
C ILE A 5 35.96 -26.09 30.20
N VAL A 6 36.05 -25.34 31.32
CA VAL A 6 35.35 -24.05 31.49
C VAL A 6 35.88 -22.98 30.53
N PHE A 7 37.18 -22.99 30.22
CA PHE A 7 37.77 -22.03 29.28
C PHE A 7 37.38 -22.32 27.82
N ILE A 8 37.21 -23.59 27.43
CA ILE A 8 36.76 -23.96 26.08
C ILE A 8 35.29 -23.59 25.85
N ILE A 9 34.43 -23.69 26.89
CA ILE A 9 33.03 -23.27 26.81
C ILE A 9 32.89 -21.74 26.70
N ILE A 10 33.77 -20.97 27.32
CA ILE A 10 33.77 -19.49 27.22
C ILE A 10 34.36 -19.01 25.88
N PHE A 11 35.26 -19.77 25.25
CA PHE A 11 35.79 -19.45 23.92
C PHE A 11 34.82 -19.83 22.77
N LEU A 12 34.00 -20.87 22.96
CA LEU A 12 32.94 -21.25 22.01
C LEU A 12 31.68 -20.39 22.12
N SER A 13 31.45 -19.71 23.26
CA SER A 13 30.32 -18.78 23.41
C SER A 13 30.58 -17.37 22.88
N LYS A 14 31.83 -17.04 22.51
CA LYS A 14 32.19 -15.75 21.89
C LYS A 14 32.35 -15.79 20.36
N SER A 15 32.21 -16.97 19.74
CA SER A 15 32.16 -17.13 18.28
C SER A 15 30.73 -17.11 17.73
N ILE A 16 29.72 -16.97 18.61
CA ILE A 16 28.33 -16.61 18.28
C ILE A 16 28.11 -15.11 18.57
N LEU A 17 29.09 -14.28 18.24
CA LEU A 17 28.81 -12.98 17.66
C LEU A 17 28.66 -13.28 16.18
N GLY A 18 27.54 -13.87 15.80
CA GLY A 18 26.51 -13.02 15.25
C GLY A 18 27.07 -12.45 13.96
N ILE A 19 27.08 -13.29 12.92
CA ILE A 19 26.88 -12.79 11.56
C ILE A 19 25.46 -12.20 11.55
N SER A 20 25.27 -11.08 12.25
CA SER A 20 24.51 -9.99 11.72
C SER A 20 25.35 -9.50 10.56
N GLN A 21 25.33 -10.26 9.46
CA GLN A 21 25.25 -9.60 8.18
C GLN A 21 24.04 -8.69 8.35
N SER A 22 24.33 -7.41 8.58
CA SER A 22 23.39 -6.41 8.14
C SER A 22 22.99 -6.87 6.75
N VAL A 23 21.71 -7.18 6.58
CA VAL A 23 21.11 -7.27 5.25
C VAL A 23 21.39 -5.88 4.69
N ASN A 24 22.54 -5.73 4.03
CA ASN A 24 22.92 -4.56 3.26
C ASN A 24 21.96 -4.57 2.08
N SER A 25 20.77 -4.11 2.42
CA SER A 25 20.04 -3.08 1.73
C SER A 25 19.87 -3.40 0.24
N LEU A 26 18.78 -4.12 -0.03
CA LEU A 26 18.09 -4.01 -1.31
C LEU A 26 17.78 -2.52 -1.52
N GLU A 27 18.71 -1.79 -2.13
CA GLU A 27 18.63 -0.35 -2.35
C GLU A 27 18.33 -0.08 -3.81
N PHE A 28 17.04 0.15 -4.08
CA PHE A 28 16.56 0.64 -5.37
C PHE A 28 16.52 2.17 -5.42
N LYS A 29 17.32 2.84 -4.57
CA LYS A 29 17.32 4.30 -4.41
C LYS A 29 17.57 5.03 -5.72
N GLU A 30 18.44 4.50 -6.56
CA GLU A 30 18.76 5.10 -7.87
C GLU A 30 17.61 4.95 -8.89
N ASP A 31 16.70 4.00 -8.69
CA ASP A 31 15.55 3.79 -9.56
C ASP A 31 14.34 4.66 -9.18
N TYR A 32 14.33 5.32 -8.02
CA TYR A 32 13.18 6.13 -7.58
C TYR A 32 12.81 7.25 -8.56
N SER A 33 13.80 7.83 -9.24
CA SER A 33 13.57 8.85 -10.28
C SER A 33 12.87 8.30 -11.54
N LYS A 34 12.99 6.99 -11.79
CA LYS A 34 12.25 6.31 -12.86
C LYS A 34 10.84 5.97 -12.42
N LEU A 35 10.67 5.56 -11.17
CA LEU A 35 9.41 5.04 -10.63
C LEU A 35 8.41 6.12 -10.23
N PHE A 36 8.88 7.30 -9.81
CA PHE A 36 8.04 8.36 -9.27
C PHE A 36 8.35 9.71 -9.91
N GLN A 37 7.32 10.54 -10.03
CA GLN A 37 7.38 11.88 -10.57
C GLN A 37 6.79 12.88 -9.59
N VAL A 38 7.29 14.11 -9.68
CA VAL A 38 6.73 15.28 -9.03
C VAL A 38 6.56 16.38 -10.07
N VAL A 39 5.39 17.03 -10.06
CA VAL A 39 5.05 18.13 -10.96
C VAL A 39 4.34 19.23 -10.19
N VAL A 40 4.26 20.41 -10.80
CA VAL A 40 3.45 21.52 -10.29
C VAL A 40 2.24 21.66 -11.21
N GLN A 41 1.05 21.42 -10.66
CA GLN A 41 -0.19 21.74 -11.34
C GLN A 41 -0.62 23.15 -10.95
N LYS A 42 -0.92 23.97 -11.95
CA LYS A 42 -1.43 25.33 -11.76
C LYS A 42 -2.91 25.36 -12.08
N ASP A 43 -3.69 25.95 -11.19
CA ASP A 43 -5.02 26.45 -11.53
C ASP A 43 -4.96 27.99 -11.70
N LYS A 44 -6.12 28.65 -11.82
CA LYS A 44 -6.17 30.10 -12.06
C LYS A 44 -5.62 30.94 -10.90
N GLU A 45 -5.60 30.41 -9.67
CA GLU A 45 -5.30 31.17 -8.45
C GLU A 45 -4.18 30.54 -7.62
N ASN A 46 -3.88 29.25 -7.84
CA ASN A 46 -3.04 28.43 -7.01
C ASN A 46 -2.09 27.56 -7.83
N SER A 47 -1.04 27.11 -7.16
CA SER A 47 -0.10 26.13 -7.68
C SER A 47 0.11 25.06 -6.62
N PHE A 48 -0.10 23.81 -7.00
CA PHE A 48 -0.02 22.64 -6.13
C PHE A 48 1.07 21.70 -6.60
N VAL A 49 1.86 21.20 -5.67
CA VAL A 49 2.80 20.10 -5.94
C VAL A 49 2.01 18.79 -5.96
N ILE A 50 2.22 17.99 -6.99
CA ILE A 50 1.61 16.67 -7.14
C ILE A 50 2.71 15.64 -7.32
N ILE A 51 2.64 14.58 -6.53
CA ILE A 51 3.50 13.40 -6.61
C ILE A 51 2.69 12.21 -7.11
N TYR A 52 3.25 11.41 -8.01
CA TYR A 52 2.58 10.23 -8.56
C TYR A 52 3.60 9.26 -9.19
N PRO A 53 3.27 7.97 -9.37
CA PRO A 53 4.15 7.03 -10.06
C PRO A 53 4.30 7.36 -11.57
N ASN A 54 5.46 7.07 -12.15
CA ASN A 54 5.76 7.33 -13.56
C ASN A 54 5.08 6.32 -14.51
N ASN A 55 3.85 6.60 -14.91
CA ASN A 55 3.07 5.73 -15.81
C ASN A 55 3.36 5.90 -17.31
N LYS A 56 4.57 6.34 -17.68
CA LYS A 56 4.98 6.59 -19.07
C LYS A 56 6.34 6.00 -19.42
N LEU A 57 6.73 4.91 -18.77
CA LEU A 57 7.96 4.22 -19.14
C LEU A 57 7.77 3.45 -20.44
N GLU A 58 8.80 3.45 -21.29
CA GLU A 58 8.82 2.65 -22.51
C GLU A 58 8.69 1.15 -22.19
N ALA A 59 8.01 0.38 -23.04
CA ALA A 59 7.75 -1.05 -22.78
C ALA A 59 9.02 -1.90 -22.60
N SER A 60 10.16 -1.43 -23.09
CA SER A 60 11.47 -2.08 -22.89
C SER A 60 12.07 -1.86 -21.50
N ASP A 61 11.59 -0.86 -20.74
CA ASP A 61 12.06 -0.62 -19.38
C ASP A 61 11.54 -1.73 -18.45
N VAL A 62 12.42 -2.21 -17.57
CA VAL A 62 12.11 -3.29 -16.64
C VAL A 62 10.94 -2.95 -15.71
N PHE A 63 10.74 -1.68 -15.36
CA PHE A 63 9.67 -1.24 -14.47
C PHE A 63 8.40 -0.83 -15.21
N SER A 64 8.36 -0.87 -16.54
CA SER A 64 7.23 -0.38 -17.34
C SER A 64 5.90 -1.02 -16.97
N ASP A 65 5.84 -2.35 -16.80
CA ASP A 65 4.62 -3.04 -16.38
C ASP A 65 4.20 -2.64 -14.95
N LEU A 66 5.16 -2.47 -14.04
CA LEU A 66 4.86 -2.01 -12.68
C LEU A 66 4.29 -0.58 -12.67
N THR A 67 4.90 0.34 -13.41
CA THR A 67 4.51 1.75 -13.32
C THR A 67 3.33 2.09 -14.21
N ASN A 68 3.19 1.45 -15.37
CA ASN A 68 2.13 1.73 -16.35
C ASN A 68 0.86 0.93 -16.06
N ASN A 69 0.96 -0.34 -15.63
CA ASN A 69 -0.19 -1.23 -15.43
C ASN A 69 -0.52 -1.49 -13.95
N ASN A 70 0.33 -1.07 -13.01
CA ASN A 70 0.11 -1.22 -11.58
C ASN A 70 0.31 0.12 -10.83
N THR A 71 -0.03 1.23 -11.48
CA THR A 71 0.19 2.59 -10.97
C THR A 71 -0.41 2.77 -9.58
N LEU A 72 -1.64 2.30 -9.34
CA LEU A 72 -2.30 2.43 -8.04
C LEU A 72 -1.61 1.65 -6.92
N TYR A 73 -0.88 0.57 -7.25
CA TYR A 73 -0.12 -0.19 -6.26
C TYR A 73 1.04 0.65 -5.70
N LEU A 74 1.81 1.28 -6.61
CA LEU A 74 2.89 2.21 -6.25
C LEU A 74 2.36 3.48 -5.59
N HIS A 75 1.25 4.03 -6.10
CA HIS A 75 0.66 5.25 -5.57
C HIS A 75 0.21 5.07 -4.13
N TYR A 76 -0.41 3.93 -3.80
CA TYR A 76 -0.82 3.63 -2.44
C TYR A 76 0.37 3.60 -1.47
N ILE A 77 1.47 2.96 -1.85
CA ILE A 77 2.70 2.94 -1.05
C ILE A 77 3.27 4.34 -0.87
N LEU A 78 3.34 5.14 -1.95
CA LEU A 78 3.83 6.52 -1.87
C LEU A 78 2.98 7.38 -0.93
N GLU A 79 1.65 7.27 -0.98
CA GLU A 79 0.75 8.13 -0.19
C GLU A 79 0.61 7.70 1.27
N ASN A 80 0.61 6.39 1.55
CA ASN A 80 0.30 5.86 2.88
C ASN A 80 1.54 5.42 3.65
N TYR A 81 2.64 5.15 2.95
CA TYR A 81 3.86 4.60 3.52
C TYR A 81 5.07 5.49 3.29
N SER A 82 4.87 6.79 3.03
CA SER A 82 5.91 7.81 3.14
C SER A 82 5.72 8.68 4.38
N SER A 83 6.83 9.15 4.92
CA SER A 83 6.95 9.95 6.14
C SER A 83 7.64 11.29 5.94
N PHE A 84 8.09 11.61 4.72
CA PHE A 84 8.70 12.90 4.42
C PHE A 84 7.69 14.06 4.46
N GLU A 85 8.17 15.24 4.83
CA GLU A 85 7.35 16.45 4.93
C GLU A 85 7.04 17.04 3.56
N LYS A 86 5.83 16.79 3.05
CA LYS A 86 5.40 17.28 1.73
C LYS A 86 5.51 18.81 1.56
N SER A 87 5.39 19.59 2.64
CA SER A 87 5.56 21.05 2.62
C SER A 87 6.94 21.51 2.15
N LYS A 88 7.99 20.69 2.33
CA LYS A 88 9.33 21.01 1.78
C LYS A 88 9.35 21.05 0.25
N LEU A 89 8.43 20.33 -0.40
CA LEU A 89 8.30 20.36 -1.84
C LEU A 89 7.67 21.68 -2.30
N ASP A 90 6.75 22.24 -1.52
CA ASP A 90 6.08 23.52 -1.84
C ASP A 90 7.08 24.69 -1.90
N ASP A 91 8.13 24.66 -1.07
CA ASP A 91 9.23 25.64 -1.10
C ASP A 91 9.98 25.65 -2.43
N CYS A 92 9.93 24.53 -3.17
CA CYS A 92 10.62 24.33 -4.44
C CYS A 92 9.69 24.45 -5.65
N LYS A 93 8.40 24.75 -5.48
CA LYS A 93 7.41 24.73 -6.59
C LYS A 93 7.71 25.68 -7.76
N ASN A 94 8.53 26.71 -7.53
CA ASN A 94 8.93 27.66 -8.58
C ASN A 94 10.18 27.21 -9.38
N ASP A 95 10.88 26.17 -8.93
CA ASP A 95 12.04 25.58 -9.60
C ASP A 95 11.81 24.09 -9.81
N THR A 96 11.34 23.72 -11.00
CA THR A 96 10.98 22.33 -11.32
C THR A 96 12.16 21.37 -11.25
N LYS A 97 13.40 21.83 -11.49
CA LYS A 97 14.58 20.98 -11.39
C LYS A 97 14.88 20.69 -9.93
N LYS A 98 14.95 21.73 -9.10
CA LYS A 98 15.16 21.60 -7.66
C LYS A 98 14.04 20.80 -6.99
N LEU A 99 12.80 20.99 -7.41
CA LEU A 99 11.65 20.21 -6.91
C LEU A 99 11.84 18.70 -7.11
N LYS A 100 12.27 18.28 -8.30
CA LYS A 100 12.54 16.87 -8.60
C LYS A 100 13.70 16.33 -7.77
N GLU A 101 14.79 17.09 -7.67
CA GLU A 101 15.95 16.71 -6.86
C GLU A 101 15.57 16.53 -5.38
N VAL A 102 14.89 17.52 -4.79
CA VAL A 102 14.45 17.46 -3.39
C VAL A 102 13.48 16.30 -3.16
N PHE A 103 12.51 16.08 -4.05
CA PHE A 103 11.57 14.97 -3.92
C PHE A 103 12.28 13.61 -3.87
N ILE A 104 13.19 13.35 -4.81
CA ILE A 104 13.93 12.09 -4.84
C ILE A 104 14.84 11.94 -3.63
N GLU A 105 15.50 13.02 -3.19
CA GLU A 105 16.33 13.00 -1.98
C GLU A 105 15.53 12.73 -0.70
N GLU A 106 14.32 13.26 -0.57
CA GLU A 106 13.44 12.94 0.56
C GLU A 106 13.02 11.46 0.53
N LEU A 107 12.67 10.90 -0.64
CA LEU A 107 12.38 9.45 -0.76
C LEU A 107 13.59 8.58 -0.39
N LYS A 108 14.80 8.97 -0.81
CA LYS A 108 16.05 8.26 -0.49
C LYS A 108 16.40 8.29 1.00
N LYS A 109 15.86 9.24 1.78
CA LYS A 109 16.04 9.37 3.23
C LYS A 109 14.91 8.74 4.04
N ASP A 110 13.77 8.51 3.42
CA ASP A 110 12.57 7.99 4.07
C ASP A 110 12.65 6.47 4.29
N ASN A 111 13.12 6.07 5.46
CA ASN A 111 13.25 4.65 5.82
C ASN A 111 11.91 3.90 5.84
N TYR A 112 10.80 4.60 6.15
CA TYR A 112 9.48 3.99 6.19
C TYR A 112 8.99 3.65 4.77
N PHE A 113 9.19 4.58 3.83
CA PHE A 113 8.95 4.34 2.41
C PHE A 113 9.84 3.23 1.85
N GLN A 114 11.15 3.33 2.09
CA GLN A 114 12.14 2.37 1.60
C GLN A 114 11.81 0.94 2.01
N LYS A 115 11.43 0.71 3.28
CA LYS A 115 11.04 -0.61 3.78
C LYS A 115 9.95 -1.27 2.92
N ASN A 116 8.95 -0.48 2.51
CA ASN A 116 7.79 -0.99 1.81
C ASN A 116 8.02 -1.09 0.31
N VAL A 117 8.56 -0.02 -0.31
CA VAL A 117 8.78 0.00 -1.76
C VAL A 117 9.86 -0.99 -2.17
N ASN A 118 10.93 -1.17 -1.38
CA ASN A 118 12.01 -2.09 -1.77
C ASN A 118 11.56 -3.56 -1.72
N ASN A 119 10.66 -3.92 -0.81
CA ASN A 119 10.06 -5.26 -0.78
C ASN A 119 9.22 -5.50 -2.05
N LEU A 120 8.36 -4.54 -2.41
CA LEU A 120 7.59 -4.58 -3.66
C LEU A 120 8.50 -4.73 -4.89
N LEU A 121 9.54 -3.89 -5.00
CA LEU A 121 10.46 -3.90 -6.14
C LEU A 121 11.26 -5.20 -6.24
N TYR A 122 11.69 -5.77 -5.11
CA TYR A 122 12.36 -7.07 -5.07
C TYR A 122 11.49 -8.16 -5.71
N TRP A 123 10.24 -8.32 -5.25
CA TRP A 123 9.36 -9.36 -5.78
C TRP A 123 8.95 -9.13 -7.22
N TYR A 124 8.70 -7.87 -7.58
CA TYR A 124 8.45 -7.52 -8.98
C TYR A 124 9.62 -7.92 -9.88
N LEU A 125 10.85 -7.52 -9.57
CA LEU A 125 12.03 -7.83 -10.37
C LEU A 125 12.36 -9.33 -10.39
N ASN A 126 12.13 -10.03 -9.27
CA ASN A 126 12.24 -11.49 -9.19
C ASN A 126 11.24 -12.17 -10.14
N SER A 127 10.00 -11.67 -10.21
CA SER A 127 8.98 -12.18 -11.14
C SER A 127 9.37 -11.99 -12.62
N LYS A 128 10.17 -10.96 -12.92
CA LYS A 128 10.71 -10.67 -14.26
C LYS A 128 12.00 -11.45 -14.57
N LYS A 129 12.53 -12.24 -13.63
CA LYS A 129 13.81 -12.97 -13.74
C LYS A 129 15.00 -12.07 -14.08
N VAL A 130 14.96 -10.81 -13.65
CA VAL A 130 16.02 -9.83 -13.92
C VAL A 130 17.19 -9.98 -12.95
N PHE A 131 16.95 -10.57 -11.78
CA PHE A 131 18.03 -11.04 -10.93
C PHE A 131 18.62 -12.33 -11.50
N GLY A 132 19.85 -12.25 -12.00
CA GLY A 132 20.65 -13.45 -12.24
C GLY A 132 20.83 -14.22 -10.93
N LEU A 133 20.83 -15.56 -11.00
CA LEU A 133 21.00 -16.53 -9.91
C LEU A 133 22.23 -16.34 -8.99
N ASN A 134 23.03 -15.29 -9.19
CA ASN A 134 24.33 -15.08 -8.54
C ASN A 134 24.36 -13.94 -7.51
N ASN A 135 23.28 -13.16 -7.36
CA ASN A 135 23.25 -12.14 -6.32
C ASN A 135 22.50 -12.68 -5.10
N ASN A 136 23.25 -12.97 -4.04
CA ASN A 136 22.79 -13.32 -2.69
C ASN A 136 22.00 -12.16 -2.04
N TYR A 137 20.97 -11.64 -2.71
CA TYR A 137 19.91 -10.93 -2.04
C TYR A 137 19.17 -11.98 -1.23
N GLY A 138 19.38 -11.97 0.09
CA GLY A 138 18.75 -12.91 1.01
C GLY A 138 17.29 -13.13 0.62
N LEU A 139 16.88 -14.41 0.60
CA LEU A 139 15.54 -14.87 0.25
C LEU A 139 14.55 -14.14 1.16
N LEU A 140 14.02 -12.99 0.71
CA LEU A 140 12.91 -12.39 1.41
C LEU A 140 11.81 -13.44 1.37
N GLU A 141 11.24 -13.74 2.54
CA GLU A 141 10.08 -14.61 2.59
C GLU A 141 8.86 -13.78 2.27
N LYS A 142 7.94 -14.37 1.51
CA LYS A 142 6.63 -13.75 1.30
C LYS A 142 5.89 -13.73 2.62
N GLU A 143 5.27 -12.61 2.91
CA GLU A 143 4.31 -12.55 3.98
C GLU A 143 3.15 -13.51 3.67
N LYS A 144 2.80 -14.36 4.64
CA LYS A 144 1.66 -15.27 4.50
C LYS A 144 0.42 -14.61 5.09
N ILE A 145 -0.66 -14.62 4.33
CA ILE A 145 -1.95 -14.12 4.78
C ILE A 145 -3.07 -15.08 4.39
N THR A 146 -4.12 -15.14 5.19
CA THR A 146 -5.31 -15.92 4.83
C THR A 146 -6.20 -15.13 3.87
N LYS A 147 -7.12 -15.84 3.19
CA LYS A 147 -8.14 -15.19 2.35
C LYS A 147 -9.03 -14.25 3.15
N GLU A 148 -9.34 -14.61 4.39
CA GLU A 148 -10.13 -13.79 5.31
C GLU A 148 -9.41 -12.48 5.61
N GLN A 149 -8.10 -12.50 5.84
CA GLN A 149 -7.29 -11.29 6.02
C GLN A 149 -7.29 -10.42 4.76
N LEU A 150 -7.22 -11.02 3.57
CA LEU A 150 -7.31 -10.30 2.29
C LEU A 150 -8.66 -9.56 2.17
N PHE A 151 -9.77 -10.26 2.41
CA PHE A 151 -11.13 -9.71 2.29
C PHE A 151 -11.41 -8.64 3.35
N LEU A 152 -11.00 -8.88 4.60
CA LEU A 152 -11.08 -7.90 5.67
C LEU A 152 -10.23 -6.65 5.37
N THR A 153 -9.09 -6.81 4.72
CA THR A 153 -8.26 -5.67 4.32
C THR A 153 -8.93 -4.86 3.23
N ALA A 154 -9.48 -5.51 2.20
CA ALA A 154 -10.17 -4.82 1.11
C ALA A 154 -11.44 -4.08 1.58
N SER A 155 -12.20 -4.65 2.52
CA SER A 155 -13.45 -4.06 3.01
C SER A 155 -13.25 -2.68 3.66
N LYS A 156 -12.08 -2.42 4.24
CA LYS A 156 -11.72 -1.16 4.91
C LYS A 156 -11.65 0.04 3.97
N PHE A 157 -11.54 -0.17 2.66
CA PHE A 157 -11.54 0.93 1.69
C PHE A 157 -12.92 1.57 1.50
N PHE A 158 -14.00 0.90 1.91
CA PHE A 158 -15.37 1.36 1.74
C PHE A 158 -15.88 2.08 2.99
N HIS A 159 -15.87 3.41 2.98
CA HIS A 159 -16.06 4.18 4.21
C HIS A 159 -17.17 5.22 4.14
N ALA A 160 -18.07 5.23 5.13
CA ALA A 160 -18.98 6.34 5.35
C ALA A 160 -18.24 7.51 5.98
N VAL A 161 -18.23 8.66 5.29
CA VAL A 161 -17.56 9.89 5.72
C VAL A 161 -18.46 10.69 6.65
N MET A 162 -19.74 10.84 6.28
CA MET A 162 -20.70 11.61 7.05
C MET A 162 -22.14 11.20 6.76
N VAL A 163 -23.02 11.48 7.72
CA VAL A 163 -24.47 11.54 7.52
C VAL A 163 -24.80 12.94 7.02
N LYS A 164 -25.50 13.04 5.89
CA LYS A 164 -25.94 14.33 5.32
C LYS A 164 -27.19 14.86 6.04
N PRO A 165 -27.53 16.15 5.91
CA PRO A 165 -28.74 16.73 6.51
C PRO A 165 -30.04 16.03 6.09
N ASP A 166 -30.11 15.47 4.88
CA ASP A 166 -31.24 14.70 4.37
C ASP A 166 -31.26 13.23 4.87
N SER A 167 -30.42 12.90 5.85
CA SER A 167 -30.20 11.54 6.33
C SER A 167 -29.67 10.56 5.29
N SER A 168 -29.20 10.99 4.12
CA SER A 168 -28.41 10.12 3.24
C SER A 168 -26.98 9.98 3.75
N ILE A 169 -26.26 8.96 3.30
CA ILE A 169 -24.86 8.73 3.67
C ILE A 169 -23.96 9.19 2.54
N TYR A 170 -23.00 10.04 2.87
CA TYR A 170 -21.86 10.30 2.01
C TYR A 170 -20.77 9.30 2.32
N PHE A 171 -20.40 8.48 1.34
CA PHE A 171 -19.33 7.50 1.46
C PHE A 171 -18.25 7.77 0.41
N LYS A 172 -17.09 7.18 0.63
CA LYS A 172 -15.98 7.17 -0.33
C LYS A 172 -15.32 5.80 -0.38
N VAL A 173 -14.73 5.51 -1.54
CA VAL A 173 -13.69 4.49 -1.73
C VAL A 173 -12.40 5.27 -1.94
N CYS A 174 -11.43 5.17 -1.03
CA CYS A 174 -10.27 6.07 -1.01
C CYS A 174 -8.94 5.39 -0.75
N VAL A 175 -7.90 6.02 -1.31
CA VAL A 175 -6.49 5.95 -0.90
C VAL A 175 -6.37 6.77 0.38
N GLY A 176 -5.94 6.19 1.49
CA GLY A 176 -5.76 6.95 2.74
C GLY A 176 -6.54 6.41 3.91
N TYR A 177 -6.01 6.65 5.11
CA TYR A 177 -6.72 6.53 6.39
C TYR A 177 -8.09 7.21 6.30
N ASN A 178 -9.12 6.43 6.00
CA ASN A 178 -10.51 6.80 5.85
C ASN A 178 -11.04 7.48 7.12
N GLY A 179 -10.76 8.77 7.33
CA GLY A 179 -11.26 9.57 8.47
C GLY A 179 -11.02 8.98 9.86
N PHE A 180 -10.22 7.91 9.96
CA PHE A 180 -10.07 7.06 11.13
C PHE A 180 -8.95 7.65 12.01
N LYS A 181 -9.18 8.85 12.57
CA LYS A 181 -8.44 9.32 13.75
C LYS A 181 -8.88 8.47 14.95
N GLY A 182 -8.44 7.21 14.99
CA GLY A 182 -8.85 6.27 16.04
C GLY A 182 -8.75 4.82 15.59
N LYS A 183 -7.52 4.32 15.45
CA LYS A 183 -7.13 2.89 15.37
C LYS A 183 -8.21 1.88 14.97
N LEU A 184 -7.95 1.19 13.87
CA LEU A 184 -7.39 -0.17 13.98
C LEU A 184 -6.13 -0.22 13.12
N VAL A 185 -5.05 0.42 13.58
CA VAL A 185 -3.76 -0.28 13.54
C VAL A 185 -3.98 -1.46 14.48
N THR A 186 -4.53 -2.55 13.96
CA THR A 186 -4.16 -3.85 14.51
C THR A 186 -2.64 -3.87 14.48
N LYS A 187 -2.02 -4.56 15.43
CA LYS A 187 -0.55 -4.67 15.55
C LYS A 187 0.15 -5.23 14.29
N GLU A 188 -0.63 -5.54 13.26
CA GLU A 188 -0.32 -6.13 11.96
C GLU A 188 -0.90 -5.19 10.89
N SER A 189 -0.07 -4.27 10.40
CA SER A 189 -0.29 -3.58 9.12
C SER A 189 0.40 -4.40 8.04
N HIS A 190 -0.27 -4.59 6.91
CA HIS A 190 0.20 -5.41 5.79
C HIS A 190 0.32 -4.53 4.53
N PRO A 191 1.36 -3.68 4.41
CA PRO A 191 1.39 -2.58 3.44
C PRO A 191 1.23 -3.05 1.98
N LEU A 192 1.86 -4.17 1.63
CA LEU A 192 1.79 -4.74 0.29
C LEU A 192 0.46 -5.44 0.00
N VAL A 193 -0.23 -5.94 1.02
CA VAL A 193 -1.59 -6.51 0.90
C VAL A 193 -2.59 -5.37 0.74
N GLU A 194 -2.50 -4.34 1.59
CA GLU A 194 -3.35 -3.16 1.52
C GLU A 194 -3.25 -2.47 0.17
N ALA A 195 -2.03 -2.27 -0.33
CA ALA A 195 -1.80 -1.63 -1.61
C ALA A 195 -2.33 -2.46 -2.78
N PHE A 196 -2.26 -3.80 -2.70
CA PHE A 196 -2.84 -4.71 -3.69
C PHE A 196 -4.37 -4.65 -3.67
N CYS A 197 -4.97 -4.72 -2.47
CA CYS A 197 -6.42 -4.62 -2.30
C CYS A 197 -6.94 -3.27 -2.80
N PHE A 198 -6.23 -2.18 -2.52
CA PHE A 198 -6.58 -0.85 -2.99
C PHE A 198 -6.58 -0.77 -4.52
N MET A 199 -5.48 -1.16 -5.17
CA MET A 199 -5.38 -1.17 -6.63
C MET A 199 -6.54 -1.96 -7.23
N THR A 200 -6.75 -3.19 -6.74
CA THR A 200 -7.79 -4.08 -7.25
C THR A 200 -9.20 -3.50 -7.07
N VAL A 201 -9.52 -2.94 -5.90
CA VAL A 201 -10.82 -2.30 -5.64
C VAL A 201 -11.03 -1.07 -6.51
N MET A 202 -9.98 -0.35 -6.89
CA MET A 202 -10.11 0.86 -7.68
C MET A 202 -10.18 0.59 -9.19
N ASP A 203 -9.37 -0.34 -9.68
CA ASP A 203 -9.35 -0.72 -11.10
C ASP A 203 -10.72 -1.27 -11.51
N PHE A 204 -11.31 -2.15 -10.69
CA PHE A 204 -12.61 -2.74 -10.97
C PHE A 204 -13.80 -1.84 -10.61
N ALA A 205 -13.62 -0.75 -9.85
CA ALA A 205 -14.71 0.19 -9.57
C ALA A 205 -15.15 0.96 -10.83
N GLN A 206 -14.30 1.00 -11.85
CA GLN A 206 -14.55 1.64 -13.15
C GLN A 206 -15.11 0.66 -14.19
N GLU A 207 -15.12 -0.64 -13.91
CA GLU A 207 -15.63 -1.65 -14.84
C GLU A 207 -17.14 -1.82 -14.65
N ASP A 208 -17.91 -1.63 -15.71
CA ASP A 208 -19.39 -1.75 -15.68
C ASP A 208 -19.86 -3.17 -15.29
N GLU A 209 -19.02 -4.19 -15.49
CA GLU A 209 -19.31 -5.60 -15.16
C GLU A 209 -19.10 -5.93 -13.67
N ALA A 210 -18.41 -5.07 -12.91
CA ALA A 210 -18.10 -5.31 -11.51
C ALA A 210 -19.29 -4.93 -10.60
N ASN A 211 -20.19 -5.89 -10.39
CA ASN A 211 -21.44 -5.67 -9.68
C ASN A 211 -21.28 -5.31 -8.17
N TYR A 212 -20.09 -5.54 -7.56
CA TYR A 212 -19.87 -5.21 -6.14
C TYR A 212 -20.09 -3.72 -5.82
N TYR A 213 -19.74 -2.80 -6.72
CA TYR A 213 -19.83 -1.36 -6.43
C TYR A 213 -21.29 -0.86 -6.48
N GLN A 214 -22.11 -1.44 -7.36
CA GLN A 214 -23.55 -1.16 -7.39
C GLN A 214 -24.25 -1.79 -6.20
N ASP A 215 -23.93 -3.05 -5.87
CA ASP A 215 -24.42 -3.72 -4.67
C ASP A 215 -24.06 -2.94 -3.41
N PHE A 216 -22.84 -2.41 -3.33
CA PHE A 216 -22.40 -1.55 -2.24
C PHE A 216 -23.26 -0.30 -2.12
N LYS A 217 -23.49 0.45 -3.21
CA LYS A 217 -24.35 1.65 -3.21
C LYS A 217 -25.77 1.33 -2.72
N LEU A 218 -26.34 0.22 -3.20
CA LEU A 218 -27.67 -0.23 -2.81
C LEU A 218 -27.73 -0.56 -1.31
N ASN A 219 -26.71 -1.25 -0.80
CA ASN A 219 -26.62 -1.58 0.62
C ASN A 219 -26.44 -0.35 1.51
N VAL A 220 -25.61 0.62 1.12
CA VAL A 220 -25.46 1.88 1.87
C VAL A 220 -26.78 2.66 1.94
N LYS A 221 -27.56 2.67 0.86
CA LYS A 221 -28.91 3.28 0.85
C LYS A 221 -29.91 2.57 1.77
N LYS A 222 -29.76 1.25 1.97
CA LYS A 222 -30.57 0.49 2.94
C LYS A 222 -30.13 0.83 4.38
N LEU A 223 -28.83 0.78 4.65
CA LEU A 223 -28.25 1.13 5.96
C LEU A 223 -28.59 2.56 6.39
N SER A 224 -28.71 3.49 5.44
CA SER A 224 -29.13 4.85 5.76
C SER A 224 -30.54 4.89 6.35
N LYS A 225 -31.43 3.95 6.04
CA LYS A 225 -32.79 3.95 6.61
C LYS A 225 -32.90 3.19 7.93
N GLU A 226 -32.02 2.23 8.17
CA GLU A 226 -32.08 1.31 9.33
C GLU A 226 -31.79 2.01 10.67
N TYR A 227 -30.96 3.04 10.67
CA TYR A 227 -30.46 3.69 11.88
C TYR A 227 -30.94 5.13 12.06
N LEU A 228 -32.14 5.47 11.59
CA LEU A 228 -32.68 6.84 11.65
C LEU A 228 -32.89 7.36 13.08
N GLU A 229 -33.16 6.47 14.03
CA GLU A 229 -33.38 6.80 15.45
C GLU A 229 -32.08 7.11 16.23
N LEU A 230 -30.90 6.87 15.62
CA LEU A 230 -29.61 7.13 16.25
C LEU A 230 -29.12 8.55 15.97
N SER A 231 -28.30 9.10 16.87
CA SER A 231 -27.57 10.34 16.60
C SER A 231 -26.65 10.18 15.39
N SER A 232 -26.31 11.27 14.70
CA SER A 232 -25.44 11.23 13.52
C SER A 232 -24.09 10.54 13.78
N GLU A 233 -23.52 10.72 14.97
CA GLU A 233 -22.25 10.09 15.36
C GLU A 233 -22.40 8.58 15.57
N GLN A 234 -23.39 8.16 16.37
CA GLN A 234 -23.67 6.75 16.62
C GLN A 234 -24.01 6.03 15.32
N ARG A 235 -24.82 6.67 14.49
CA ARG A 235 -25.21 6.19 13.17
C ARG A 235 -24.00 5.99 12.26
N LEU A 236 -23.07 6.93 12.24
CA LEU A 236 -21.87 6.83 11.42
C LEU A 236 -20.99 5.65 11.84
N ILE A 237 -20.83 5.41 13.15
CA ILE A 237 -20.08 4.25 13.68
C ILE A 237 -20.75 2.94 13.22
N ARG A 238 -22.06 2.80 13.45
CA ARG A 238 -22.81 1.59 13.07
C ARG A 238 -22.78 1.32 11.57
N ILE A 239 -22.95 2.37 10.76
CA ILE A 239 -22.93 2.25 9.31
C ILE A 239 -21.56 1.82 8.82
N ARG A 240 -20.46 2.33 9.38
CA ARG A 240 -19.10 1.88 9.03
C ARG A 240 -18.89 0.41 9.35
N GLU A 241 -19.25 -0.03 10.55
CA GLU A 241 -19.17 -1.45 10.95
C GLU A 241 -19.92 -2.34 9.96
N LYS A 242 -21.16 -1.96 9.62
CA LYS A 242 -21.99 -2.71 8.67
C LYS A 242 -21.44 -2.67 7.25
N MET A 243 -20.92 -1.54 6.78
CA MET A 243 -20.31 -1.44 5.46
C MET A 243 -19.12 -2.39 5.32
N TYR A 244 -18.24 -2.44 6.32
CA TYR A 244 -17.11 -3.36 6.31
C TYR A 244 -17.56 -4.82 6.29
N GLN A 245 -18.54 -5.18 7.12
CA GLN A 245 -19.11 -6.54 7.13
C GLN A 245 -19.73 -6.91 5.77
N ILE A 246 -20.45 -5.98 5.14
CA ILE A 246 -21.07 -6.21 3.82
C ILE A 246 -20.01 -6.44 2.76
N MET A 247 -18.95 -5.63 2.75
CA MET A 247 -17.91 -5.74 1.72
C MET A 247 -16.98 -6.93 1.95
N GLU A 248 -16.66 -7.26 3.20
CA GLU A 248 -15.92 -8.48 3.55
C GLU A 248 -16.64 -9.74 3.06
N ASN A 249 -17.98 -9.73 3.09
CA ASN A 249 -18.83 -10.84 2.64
C ASN A 249 -19.36 -10.70 1.20
N ASN A 250 -18.92 -9.69 0.45
CA ASN A 250 -19.38 -9.50 -0.93
C ASN A 250 -18.69 -10.49 -1.87
N GLU A 251 -19.45 -11.42 -2.44
CA GLU A 251 -18.92 -12.51 -3.27
C GLU A 251 -18.27 -12.01 -4.58
N ASP A 252 -18.79 -10.94 -5.18
CA ASP A 252 -18.21 -10.36 -6.39
C ASP A 252 -16.84 -9.72 -6.08
N LEU A 253 -16.71 -9.00 -4.96
CA LEU A 253 -15.44 -8.46 -4.51
C LEU A 253 -14.43 -9.58 -4.19
N LYS A 254 -14.84 -10.63 -3.49
CA LYS A 254 -13.98 -11.79 -3.20
C LYS A 254 -13.46 -12.43 -4.50
N LYS A 255 -14.35 -12.63 -5.48
CA LYS A 255 -14.00 -13.22 -6.78
C LYS A 255 -12.99 -12.35 -7.53
N ILE A 256 -13.18 -11.04 -7.55
CA ILE A 256 -12.26 -10.09 -8.19
C ILE A 256 -10.90 -10.11 -7.50
N LEU A 257 -10.86 -10.04 -6.16
CA LEU A 257 -9.61 -10.07 -5.38
C LEU A 257 -8.82 -11.36 -5.62
N LEU A 258 -9.47 -12.52 -5.59
CA LEU A 258 -8.81 -13.80 -5.83
C LEU A 258 -8.33 -13.93 -7.29
N SER A 259 -9.13 -13.50 -8.26
CA SER A 259 -8.76 -13.50 -9.68
C SER A 259 -7.53 -12.63 -9.92
N GLU A 260 -7.52 -11.42 -9.37
CA GLU A 260 -6.40 -10.49 -9.54
C GLU A 260 -5.14 -10.95 -8.79
N TYR A 261 -5.31 -11.58 -7.63
CA TYR A 261 -4.21 -12.22 -6.92
C TYR A 261 -3.57 -13.31 -7.79
N GLU A 262 -4.36 -14.22 -8.37
CA GLU A 262 -3.82 -15.30 -9.21
C GLU A 262 -3.05 -14.77 -10.43
N LYS A 263 -3.52 -13.69 -11.04
CA LYS A 263 -2.82 -13.03 -12.17
C LYS A 263 -1.48 -12.42 -11.75
N LYS A 264 -1.39 -11.86 -10.54
CA LYS A 264 -0.22 -11.08 -10.08
C LYS A 264 0.66 -11.80 -9.06
N LYS A 265 0.29 -12.98 -8.57
CA LYS A 265 0.94 -13.66 -7.44
C LYS A 265 2.45 -13.78 -7.55
N SER A 266 3.02 -13.86 -8.76
CA SER A 266 4.47 -13.90 -8.96
C SER A 266 5.19 -12.61 -8.55
N MET A 267 4.57 -11.44 -8.73
CA MET A 267 5.15 -10.13 -8.38
C MET A 267 4.78 -9.62 -6.99
N LEU A 268 3.81 -10.25 -6.31
CA LEU A 268 3.37 -9.83 -4.98
C LEU A 268 4.37 -10.29 -3.92
N GLY A 269 4.62 -9.41 -2.94
CA GLY A 269 5.46 -9.70 -1.77
C GLY A 269 4.77 -10.45 -0.63
N PHE A 270 3.61 -11.04 -0.94
CA PHE A 270 2.85 -11.88 -0.03
C PHE A 270 2.28 -13.07 -0.80
N GLU A 271 1.83 -14.08 -0.06
CA GLU A 271 1.13 -15.25 -0.59
C GLU A 271 -0.10 -15.59 0.27
N LEU A 272 -1.12 -16.16 -0.37
CA LEU A 272 -2.30 -16.68 0.29
C LEU A 272 -2.03 -18.10 0.80
N GLU A 273 -2.41 -18.36 2.05
CA GLU A 273 -2.45 -19.70 2.66
C GLU A 273 -3.60 -20.58 2.13
#